data_AF-T1H4B2-F1
#
_entry.id   AF-T1H4B2-F1
#
_cell.length_a   1.000
_cell.length_b   1.000
_cell.length_c   1.000
_cell.angle_alpha   90.00
_cell.angle_beta   90.00
_cell.angle_gamma   90.00
#
_symmetry.space_group_name_H-M   'P 1'
#
loop_
_entity.id
_entity.type
_entity.pdbx_description
1 polymer ?
#
loop_
_entity_poly.entity_id
_entity_poly.type
_entity_poly.pdbx_seq_one_letter_code
_entity_poly.pdbx_strand_id
1 'polypeptide(L)'
;MDFCMEIGRYDEFSLFIPNHTRIAGALIQIFIEQETVDNLLSVAARIRDKINPMLFNYALSVAILHRPDTKLLPIPLLANIFPEKFLHSLVFNEARKKGTKLLATSETESESVPVIKVP
;
A
#
# COMPACT_ATOMS: atom_id res chain seq x y z
N MET A 1 -1.77 -21.80 0.67
CA MET A 1 -1.29 -20.40 0.53
C MET A 1 0.02 -20.17 1.28
N ASP A 2 0.57 -21.19 1.95
CA ASP A 2 1.71 -21.01 2.87
C ASP A 2 3.03 -20.69 2.16
N PHE A 3 3.14 -21.01 0.87
CA PHE A 3 4.30 -20.65 0.03
C PHE A 3 4.53 -19.12 -0.07
N CYS A 4 3.48 -18.31 0.10
CA CYS A 4 3.62 -16.84 0.09
C CYS A 4 4.27 -16.30 1.37
N MET A 5 4.37 -17.12 2.43
CA MET A 5 4.99 -16.75 3.70
C MET A 5 6.46 -17.18 3.80
N GLU A 6 7.03 -17.75 2.73
CA GLU A 6 8.47 -18.03 2.64
C GLU A 6 9.31 -16.75 2.71
N ILE A 7 8.76 -15.61 2.27
CA ILE A 7 9.37 -14.29 2.39
C ILE A 7 8.76 -13.60 3.61
N GLY A 8 9.59 -13.19 4.56
CA GLY A 8 9.14 -12.47 5.74
C GLY A 8 8.43 -11.16 5.37
N ARG A 9 7.47 -10.75 6.22
CA ARG A 9 6.69 -9.53 5.99
C ARG A 9 7.56 -8.27 5.89
N TYR A 10 8.68 -8.25 6.60
CA TYR A 10 9.62 -7.13 6.66
C TYR A 10 10.89 -7.36 5.83
N ASP A 11 10.98 -8.50 5.14
CA ASP A 11 12.14 -8.82 4.30
C ASP A 11 12.10 -8.02 2.99
N GLU A 12 13.24 -7.94 2.32
CA GLU A 12 13.30 -7.33 1.00
C GLU A 12 12.73 -8.28 -0.07
N PHE A 13 11.86 -7.74 -0.91
CA PHE A 13 11.38 -8.42 -2.11
C PHE A 13 12.14 -7.92 -3.34
N SER A 14 12.44 -8.84 -4.25
CA SER A 14 13.16 -8.55 -5.49
C SER A 14 12.81 -9.57 -6.57
N LEU A 15 12.45 -9.09 -7.76
CA LEU A 15 12.14 -9.92 -8.93
C LEU A 15 13.37 -10.55 -9.59
N PHE A 16 14.57 -10.20 -9.12
CA PHE A 16 15.82 -10.79 -9.61
C PHE A 16 16.20 -12.07 -8.85
N ILE A 17 15.53 -12.36 -7.73
CA ILE A 17 15.76 -13.57 -6.95
C ILE A 17 14.80 -14.66 -7.47
N PRO A 18 15.31 -15.80 -7.98
CA PRO A 18 14.45 -16.83 -8.58
C PRO A 18 13.33 -17.33 -7.66
N ASN A 19 13.62 -17.48 -6.36
CA ASN A 19 12.60 -17.90 -5.41
C ASN A 19 11.47 -16.87 -5.28
N HIS A 20 11.81 -15.58 -5.22
CA HIS A 20 10.83 -14.50 -5.11
C HIS A 20 9.95 -14.43 -6.36
N THR A 21 10.54 -14.57 -7.55
CA THR A 21 9.81 -14.57 -8.81
C THR A 21 8.88 -15.76 -8.94
N ARG A 22 9.30 -16.95 -8.48
CA ARG A 22 8.44 -18.14 -8.41
C ARG A 22 7.23 -17.91 -7.52
N ILE A 23 7.43 -17.36 -6.32
CA ILE A 23 6.36 -17.05 -5.36
C ILE A 23 5.41 -16.00 -5.95
N ALA A 24 5.95 -14.93 -6.55
CA ALA A 24 5.16 -13.89 -7.19
C ALA A 24 4.31 -14.43 -8.33
N GLY A 25 4.88 -15.25 -9.21
CA GLY A 25 4.16 -15.87 -10.32
C GLY A 25 3.00 -16.75 -9.83
N ALA A 26 3.23 -17.58 -8.81
CA ALA A 26 2.19 -18.41 -8.23
C ALA A 26 1.07 -17.58 -7.57
N LEU A 27 1.41 -16.46 -6.92
CA LEU A 27 0.40 -15.56 -6.34
C LEU A 27 -0.41 -14.82 -7.42
N ILE A 28 0.24 -14.36 -8.50
CA ILE A 28 -0.40 -13.74 -9.66
C ILE A 28 -1.39 -14.72 -10.29
N GLN A 29 -0.98 -15.97 -10.47
CA GLN A 29 -1.84 -17.01 -11.05
C GLN A 29 -3.12 -17.19 -10.23
N ILE A 30 -3.00 -17.28 -8.90
CA ILE A 30 -4.16 -17.38 -8.00
C ILE A 30 -5.10 -16.17 -8.17
N PHE A 31 -4.57 -14.95 -8.27
CA PHE A 31 -5.39 -13.75 -8.46
C PHE A 31 -6.09 -13.70 -9.83
N ILE A 32 -5.41 -14.14 -10.89
CA ILE A 32 -6.00 -14.20 -12.23
C ILE A 32 -7.10 -15.27 -12.29
N GLU A 33 -6.91 -16.40 -11.62
CA GLU A 33 -7.85 -17.54 -11.59
C GLU A 33 -9.14 -17.28 -10.80
N GLN A 34 -9.26 -16.16 -10.05
CA GLN A 34 -10.49 -15.87 -9.31
C GLN A 34 -11.65 -15.56 -10.27
N GLU A 35 -12.79 -16.22 -10.06
CA GLU A 35 -13.97 -16.12 -10.93
C GLU A 35 -14.54 -14.70 -11.01
N THR A 36 -14.61 -13.99 -9.88
CA THR A 36 -15.19 -12.65 -9.78
C THR A 36 -14.23 -11.67 -9.11
N VAL A 37 -14.44 -10.37 -9.35
CA VAL A 37 -13.72 -9.29 -8.68
C VAL A 37 -13.94 -9.33 -7.16
N ASP A 38 -15.13 -9.71 -6.69
CA ASP A 38 -15.44 -9.83 -5.27
C ASP A 38 -14.66 -10.98 -4.60
N ASN A 39 -14.50 -12.10 -5.31
CA ASN A 39 -13.66 -13.21 -4.85
C ASN A 39 -12.20 -12.79 -4.81
N LEU A 40 -11.71 -12.09 -5.84
CA LEU A 40 -10.38 -11.49 -5.86
C LEU A 40 -10.16 -10.56 -4.66
N LEU A 41 -11.10 -9.65 -4.40
CA LEU A 41 -11.03 -8.71 -3.27
C LEU A 41 -11.00 -9.44 -1.93
N SER A 42 -11.87 -10.46 -1.76
CA SER A 42 -11.95 -11.26 -0.53
C SER A 42 -10.66 -12.03 -0.27
N VAL A 43 -10.06 -12.62 -1.31
CA VAL A 43 -8.78 -13.32 -1.23
C VAL A 43 -7.66 -12.34 -0.92
N ALA A 44 -7.60 -11.21 -1.62
CA ALA A 44 -6.59 -10.18 -1.43
C ALA A 44 -6.64 -9.60 0.01
N ALA A 45 -7.82 -9.27 0.52
CA ALA A 45 -8.02 -8.77 1.87
C ALA A 45 -7.53 -9.77 2.94
N ARG A 46 -7.79 -11.06 2.74
CA ARG A 46 -7.42 -12.12 3.70
C ARG A 46 -5.90 -12.34 3.81
N ILE A 47 -5.16 -12.15 2.71
CA ILE A 47 -3.71 -12.42 2.70
C ILE A 47 -2.86 -11.16 2.88
N ARG A 48 -3.44 -9.97 2.69
CA ARG A 48 -2.74 -8.67 2.75
C ARG A 48 -1.86 -8.50 3.99
N ASP A 49 -2.33 -8.93 5.15
CA ASP A 49 -1.61 -8.76 6.41
C ASP A 49 -0.56 -9.85 6.71
N LYS A 50 -0.56 -10.94 5.94
CA LYS A 50 0.29 -12.11 6.21
C LYS A 50 1.54 -12.16 5.34
N ILE A 51 1.50 -11.52 4.17
CA ILE A 51 2.57 -11.63 3.18
C ILE A 51 3.37 -10.33 3.10
N ASN A 52 4.53 -10.42 2.45
CA ASN A 52 5.34 -9.24 2.18
C ASN A 52 4.54 -8.18 1.40
N PRO A 53 4.51 -6.91 1.85
CA PRO A 53 3.65 -5.89 1.27
C PRO A 53 4.09 -5.55 -0.16
N MET A 54 5.39 -5.61 -0.49
CA MET A 54 5.85 -5.34 -1.84
C MET A 54 5.45 -6.49 -2.79
N LEU A 55 5.64 -7.74 -2.37
CA LEU A 55 5.17 -8.92 -3.11
C LEU A 55 3.67 -8.82 -3.40
N PHE A 56 2.86 -8.47 -2.39
CA PHE A 56 1.42 -8.30 -2.54
C PHE A 56 1.06 -7.24 -3.57
N ASN A 57 1.63 -6.04 -3.44
CA ASN A 57 1.33 -4.93 -4.36
C ASN A 57 1.75 -5.28 -5.79
N TYR A 58 2.93 -5.86 -5.98
CA TYR A 58 3.38 -6.30 -7.29
C TYR A 58 2.41 -7.32 -7.90
N ALA A 59 2.10 -8.40 -7.18
CA ALA A 59 1.24 -9.46 -7.69
C ALA A 59 -0.19 -8.96 -7.99
N LEU A 60 -0.75 -8.11 -7.12
CA LEU A 60 -2.07 -7.54 -7.31
C LEU A 60 -2.11 -6.56 -8.51
N SER A 61 -1.10 -5.69 -8.66
CA SER A 61 -1.00 -4.79 -9.81
C SER A 61 -0.90 -5.55 -11.12
N VAL A 62 -0.11 -6.62 -11.17
CA VAL A 62 -0.01 -7.47 -12.37
C VAL A 62 -1.34 -8.15 -12.65
N ALA A 63 -2.01 -8.71 -11.64
CA ALA A 63 -3.30 -9.36 -11.82
C ALA A 63 -4.37 -8.39 -12.34
N ILE A 64 -4.48 -7.18 -11.76
CA ILE A 64 -5.41 -6.14 -12.18
C ILE A 64 -5.18 -5.72 -13.64
N LEU A 65 -3.91 -5.63 -14.06
CA LEU A 65 -3.55 -5.22 -15.42
C LEU A 65 -3.91 -6.29 -16.48
N HIS A 66 -3.79 -7.57 -16.13
CA HIS A 66 -4.03 -8.67 -17.09
C HIS A 66 -5.51 -9.09 -17.15
N ARG A 67 -6.25 -8.90 -16.05
CA ARG A 67 -7.67 -9.25 -15.96
C ARG A 67 -8.56 -8.31 -16.79
N PRO A 68 -9.49 -8.82 -17.62
CA PRO A 68 -10.32 -8.00 -18.49
C PRO A 68 -11.38 -7.17 -17.74
N ASP A 69 -11.85 -7.67 -16.59
CA ASP A 69 -12.87 -7.06 -15.73
C ASP A 69 -12.34 -5.89 -14.89
N THR A 70 -11.01 -5.77 -14.70
CA THR A 70 -10.39 -4.74 -13.85
C THR A 70 -9.58 -3.68 -14.61
N LYS A 71 -9.64 -3.65 -15.96
CA LYS A 71 -8.81 -2.75 -16.81
C LYS A 71 -9.00 -1.26 -16.59
N LEU A 72 -10.15 -0.85 -16.05
CA LEU A 72 -10.47 0.56 -15.80
C LEU A 72 -10.05 1.02 -14.39
N LEU A 73 -9.51 0.13 -13.55
CA LEU A 73 -9.10 0.49 -12.20
C LEU A 73 -7.76 1.25 -12.23
N PRO A 74 -7.68 2.44 -11.62
CA PRO A 74 -6.42 3.16 -11.51
C PRO A 74 -5.49 2.45 -10.53
N ILE A 75 -4.33 2.00 -11.02
CA ILE A 75 -3.29 1.43 -10.16
C ILE A 75 -2.47 2.59 -9.58
N PRO A 76 -2.38 2.72 -8.24
CA PRO A 76 -1.57 3.76 -7.63
C PRO A 76 -0.09 3.61 -7.99
N LEU A 77 0.62 4.73 -8.14
CA LEU A 77 2.04 4.72 -8.38
C LEU A 77 2.79 4.10 -7.20
N LEU A 78 3.86 3.35 -7.49
CA LEU A 78 4.66 2.69 -6.46
C LEU A 78 5.24 3.68 -5.44
N ALA A 79 5.58 4.90 -5.87
CA ALA A 79 6.06 5.98 -4.99
C ALA A 79 4.99 6.47 -3.99
N ASN A 80 3.71 6.33 -4.31
CA ASN A 80 2.63 6.68 -3.38
C ASN A 80 2.43 5.59 -2.31
N ILE A 81 2.76 4.34 -2.65
CA ILE A 81 2.59 3.18 -1.75
C ILE A 81 3.83 2.98 -0.88
N PHE A 82 5.02 3.06 -1.49
CA PHE A 82 6.33 2.86 -0.84
C PHE A 82 7.22 4.07 -1.05
N PRO A 83 6.89 5.23 -0.46
CA PRO A 83 7.66 6.45 -0.66
C PRO A 83 9.10 6.29 -0.16
N GLU A 84 9.36 5.44 0.85
CA GLU A 84 10.70 5.22 1.39
C GLU A 84 11.70 4.67 0.37
N LYS A 85 11.24 4.16 -0.77
CA LYS A 85 12.09 3.63 -1.85
C LYS A 85 12.57 4.68 -2.84
N PHE A 86 11.96 5.86 -2.82
CA PHE A 86 12.21 6.93 -3.79
C PHE A 86 12.69 8.21 -3.14
N LEU A 87 12.41 8.39 -1.84
CA LEU A 87 12.73 9.61 -1.11
C LEU A 87 13.79 9.33 -0.04
N HIS A 88 14.65 10.34 0.19
CA HIS A 88 15.65 10.27 1.24
C HIS A 88 14.99 10.28 2.62
N SER A 89 15.54 9.52 3.57
CA SER A 89 15.01 9.37 4.94
C SER A 89 14.79 10.71 5.67
N LEU A 90 15.64 11.71 5.40
CA LEU A 90 15.53 13.06 5.96
C LEU A 90 14.21 13.74 5.60
N VAL A 91 13.68 13.53 4.39
CA VAL A 91 12.42 14.12 3.94
C VAL A 91 11.26 13.66 4.81
N PHE A 92 11.25 12.39 5.22
CA PHE A 92 10.23 11.85 6.13
C PHE A 92 10.32 12.44 7.53
N ASN A 93 11.54 12.67 8.03
CA ASN A 93 11.74 13.29 9.34
C ASN A 93 11.22 14.73 9.36
N GLU A 94 11.49 15.49 8.29
CA GLU A 94 10.96 16.84 8.14
C GLU A 94 9.44 16.86 7.98
N ALA A 95 8.89 15.98 7.14
CA ALA A 95 7.45 15.85 6.94
C ALA A 95 6.72 15.52 8.25
N ARG A 96 7.25 14.58 9.05
CA ARG A 96 6.68 14.22 10.36
C ARG A 96 6.71 15.41 11.32
N LYS A 97 7.84 16.12 11.42
CA LYS A 97 7.96 17.33 12.26
C LYS A 97 6.95 18.40 11.88
N LYS A 98 6.79 18.68 10.57
CA LYS A 98 5.81 19.65 10.06
C LYS A 98 4.37 19.21 10.37
N GLY A 99 4.05 17.93 10.14
CA GLY A 99 2.73 17.37 10.43
C GLY A 99 2.34 17.49 11.91
N THR A 100 3.24 17.12 12.84
CA THR A 100 2.98 17.26 14.28
C THR A 100 2.76 18.72 14.69
N LYS A 101 3.51 19.67 14.11
CA LYS A 101 3.34 21.11 14.38
C LYS A 101 1.98 21.63 13.91
N LEU A 102 1.53 21.21 12.72
CA LEU A 102 0.22 21.58 12.17
C LEU A 102 -0.92 21.08 13.06
N LEU A 103 -0.86 19.82 13.50
CA LEU A 103 -1.87 19.23 14.40
C LEU A 103 -1.96 19.97 15.74
N ALA A 104 -0.81 20.31 16.35
CA ALA A 104 -0.78 21.10 17.58
C ALA A 104 -1.33 22.53 17.40
N THR A 105 -1.21 23.11 16.19
CA THR A 105 -1.72 24.46 15.89
C THR A 105 -3.23 24.45 15.65
N SER A 106 -3.75 23.40 15.00
CA SER A 106 -5.21 23.22 14.83
C SER A 106 -5.96 22.99 16.14
N GLU A 107 -5.29 22.47 17.17
CA GLU A 107 -5.86 22.35 18.52
C GLU A 107 -5.99 23.74 19.19
N THR A 108 -5.00 24.63 19.01
CA THR A 108 -5.01 25.99 19.57
C THR A 108 -6.00 26.95 18.90
N GLU A 109 -6.36 26.75 17.63
CA GLU A 109 -7.36 27.59 16.94
C GLU A 109 -8.81 27.22 17.30
N SER A 110 -9.03 26.05 17.91
CA SER A 110 -10.36 25.63 18.38
C SER A 110 -10.76 26.22 19.74
N GLU A 111 -9.83 26.86 20.45
CA GLU A 111 -10.06 27.47 21.77
C GLU A 111 -10.15 29.00 21.76
N SER A 112 -10.00 29.65 20.59
CA SER A 112 -10.15 31.10 20.46
C SER A 112 -11.09 31.48 19.32
N VAL A 113 -12.40 31.25 19.53
CA VAL A 113 -13.42 32.06 18.85
C VAL A 113 -13.68 33.28 19.73
N PRO A 114 -13.09 34.46 19.46
CA PRO A 114 -13.51 35.67 20.15
C PRO A 114 -14.93 36.00 19.67
N VAL A 115 -15.90 35.93 20.59
CA VAL A 115 -17.24 36.50 20.38
C VAL A 115 -17.07 37.99 20.13
N ILE A 116 -17.18 38.40 18.87
CA ILE A 116 -17.24 39.81 18.49
C ILE A 116 -18.53 40.37 19.05
N LYS A 117 -18.43 41.13 20.16
CA LYS A 117 -19.55 41.90 20.71
C LYS A 117 -19.71 43.15 19.86
N VAL A 118 -20.74 43.17 19.01
CA VAL A 118 -21.13 44.33 18.21
C VAL A 118 -21.86 45.32 19.14
N PRO A 119 -21.57 46.63 19.09
CA PRO A 119 -22.30 47.66 19.83
C PRO A 119 -23.73 47.84 19.36
#